data_AF-A0A7C1W7X3-F1
#
_entry.id   AF-A0A7C1W7X3-F1
#
_cell.length_a   1.000
_cell.length_b   1.000
_cell.length_c   1.000
_cell.angle_alpha   90.00
_cell.angle_beta   90.00
_cell.angle_gamma   90.00
#
_symmetry.space_group_name_H-M   'P 1'
#
loop_
_entity.id
_entity.type
_entity.pdbx_description
1 polymer ?
#
loop_
_entity_poly.entity_id
_entity_poly.type
_entity_poly.pdbx_seq_one_letter_code
_entity_poly.pdbx_strand_id
1 'polypeptide(L)'
;SGRASSVRLAIGALPTEAHGALFLLGDMPLMSSHLIDLVRENFLRSEARICFPVYQGHKGHPVAFSRELLGELARLRGDRSGWGLAQRYWSEALKIPLQNGATQLDVDTEEDYRRLLEPQ
;
A
#
# COMPACT_ATOMS: atom_id res chain seq x y z
N SER A 1 0.29 5.82 20.77
CA SER A 1 1.21 5.12 19.84
C SER A 1 0.36 4.21 18.96
N GLY A 2 0.79 3.91 17.74
CA GLY A 2 0.04 3.05 16.81
C GLY A 2 0.41 3.30 15.35
N ARG A 3 -0.18 2.53 14.42
CA ARG A 3 0.08 2.67 12.97
C ARG A 3 -0.17 4.09 12.45
N ALA A 4 -1.20 4.78 12.99
CA ALA A 4 -1.51 6.14 12.56
C ALA A 4 -0.43 7.17 12.90
N SER A 5 0.36 6.99 13.97
CA SER A 5 1.45 7.93 14.27
C SER A 5 2.57 7.86 13.23
N SER A 6 2.97 6.66 12.81
CA SER A 6 4.00 6.47 11.79
C SER A 6 3.57 7.05 10.44
N VAL A 7 2.30 6.83 10.06
CA VAL A 7 1.73 7.42 8.84
C VAL A 7 1.78 8.95 8.87
N ARG A 8 1.39 9.58 9.99
CA ARG A 8 1.43 11.05 10.11
C ARG A 8 2.84 11.61 10.01
N LEU A 9 3.81 10.96 10.66
CA LEU A 9 5.22 11.36 10.60
C LEU A 9 5.74 11.26 9.16
N ALA A 10 5.46 10.15 8.48
CA ALA A 10 5.87 9.96 7.08
C ALA A 10 5.27 11.04 6.17
N ILE A 11 3.97 11.35 6.31
CA ILE A 11 3.30 12.38 5.52
C ILE A 11 3.88 13.77 5.78
N GLY A 12 4.17 14.11 7.04
CA GLY A 12 4.79 15.39 7.40
C GLY A 12 6.20 15.57 6.87
N ALA A 13 6.90 14.47 6.54
CA ALA A 13 8.23 14.49 5.96
C ALA A 13 8.24 14.53 4.42
N LEU A 14 7.09 14.41 3.76
CA LEU A 14 7.02 14.42 2.30
C LEU A 14 7.33 15.82 1.75
N PRO A 15 8.09 15.90 0.63
CA PRO A 15 8.29 17.17 -0.06
C PRO A 15 6.99 17.79 -0.58
N THR A 16 6.97 19.11 -0.71
CA THR A 16 5.81 19.88 -1.17
C THR A 16 5.44 19.63 -2.64
N GLU A 17 6.32 19.01 -3.41
CA GLU A 17 6.17 18.70 -4.84
C GLU A 17 5.83 17.23 -5.12
N ALA A 18 5.88 16.34 -4.10
CA ALA A 18 5.53 14.94 -4.27
C ALA A 18 4.09 14.74 -4.80
N HIS A 19 3.90 13.94 -5.85
CA HIS A 19 2.56 13.68 -6.40
C HIS A 19 1.63 12.92 -5.43
N GLY A 20 2.22 12.25 -4.44
CA GLY A 20 1.53 11.41 -3.48
C GLY A 20 2.54 10.62 -2.65
N ALA A 21 2.08 9.51 -2.08
CA ALA A 21 2.92 8.57 -1.34
C ALA A 21 2.58 7.12 -1.71
N LEU A 22 3.62 6.29 -1.79
CA LEU A 22 3.50 4.85 -1.98
C LEU A 22 3.80 4.15 -0.65
N PHE A 23 2.81 3.43 -0.12
CA PHE A 23 2.91 2.74 1.17
C PHE A 23 3.26 1.26 0.97
N LEU A 24 4.41 0.88 1.50
CA LEU A 24 4.91 -0.49 1.59
C LEU A 24 4.79 -0.95 3.05
N LEU A 25 4.62 -2.25 3.27
CA LEU A 25 4.70 -2.83 4.60
C LEU A 25 6.08 -3.49 4.79
N GLY A 26 6.69 -3.30 5.96
CA GLY A 26 8.03 -3.80 6.25
C GLY A 26 8.09 -5.31 6.50
N ASP A 27 6.94 -5.94 6.71
CA ASP A 27 6.71 -7.36 6.98
C ASP A 27 6.35 -8.15 5.72
N MET A 28 6.45 -7.55 4.52
CA MET A 28 6.20 -8.20 3.23
C MET A 28 7.50 -8.41 2.43
N PRO A 29 8.37 -9.37 2.81
CA PRO A 29 9.72 -9.48 2.26
C PRO A 29 9.78 -9.96 0.80
N LEU A 30 8.71 -10.59 0.30
CA LEU A 30 8.64 -11.06 -1.09
C LEU A 30 8.19 -9.99 -2.08
N MET A 31 7.96 -8.76 -1.64
CA MET A 31 7.59 -7.66 -2.52
C MET A 31 8.74 -7.37 -3.51
N SER A 32 8.47 -7.50 -4.80
CA SER A 32 9.47 -7.24 -5.84
C SER A 32 9.56 -5.76 -6.21
N SER A 33 10.76 -5.33 -6.63
CA SER A 33 10.95 -3.99 -7.23
C SER A 33 10.04 -3.77 -8.43
N HIS A 34 9.86 -4.80 -9.27
CA HIS A 34 8.96 -4.76 -10.41
C HIS A 34 7.52 -4.39 -10.02
N LEU A 35 7.00 -4.96 -8.93
CA LEU A 35 5.66 -4.61 -8.46
C LEU A 35 5.58 -3.16 -7.95
N ILE A 36 6.62 -2.69 -7.25
CA ILE A 36 6.72 -1.30 -6.78
C ILE A 36 6.71 -0.33 -7.97
N ASP A 37 7.53 -0.61 -8.99
CA ASP A 37 7.60 0.17 -10.22
C ASP A 37 6.27 0.16 -10.96
N LEU A 38 5.64 -1.00 -11.10
CA LEU A 38 4.35 -1.17 -11.78
C LEU A 38 3.26 -0.31 -11.14
N VAL A 39 3.14 -0.32 -9.81
CA VAL A 39 2.15 0.50 -9.09
C VAL A 39 2.49 1.98 -9.23
N ARG A 40 3.76 2.37 -9.07
CA ARG A 40 4.19 3.77 -9.23
C ARG A 40 3.86 4.30 -10.62
N GLU A 41 4.21 3.57 -11.68
CA GLU A 41 4.04 4.01 -13.05
C GLU A 41 2.57 4.10 -13.46
N ASN A 42 1.75 3.11 -13.10
CA ASN A 42 0.31 3.17 -13.32
C ASN A 42 -0.32 4.35 -12.58
N PHE A 43 0.07 4.58 -11.32
CA PHE A 43 -0.39 5.71 -10.54
C PHE A 43 -0.04 7.05 -11.23
N LEU A 44 1.23 7.26 -11.60
CA LEU A 44 1.70 8.51 -12.23
C LEU A 44 1.11 8.77 -13.62
N ARG A 45 0.71 7.72 -14.35
CA ARG A 45 0.10 7.82 -15.68
C ARG A 45 -1.42 7.93 -15.65
N SER A 46 -2.01 7.93 -14.46
CA SER A 46 -3.46 7.98 -14.25
C SER A 46 -3.86 9.23 -13.49
N GLU A 47 -5.15 9.57 -13.54
CA GLU A 47 -5.76 10.57 -12.63
C GLU A 47 -6.32 9.90 -11.36
N ALA A 48 -5.98 8.63 -11.10
CA ALA A 48 -6.51 7.89 -9.98
C ALA A 48 -5.97 8.44 -8.66
N ARG A 49 -6.86 8.65 -7.70
CA ARG A 49 -6.47 9.10 -6.35
C ARG A 49 -5.85 7.99 -5.51
N ILE A 50 -6.15 6.74 -5.85
CA ILE A 50 -5.60 5.54 -5.21
C ILE A 50 -5.26 4.52 -6.28
N CYS A 51 -4.09 3.88 -6.16
CA CYS A 51 -3.70 2.74 -6.98
C CYS A 51 -3.10 1.62 -6.13
N PHE A 52 -3.50 0.38 -6.38
CA PHE A 52 -2.97 -0.80 -5.68
C PHE A 52 -3.15 -2.08 -6.50
N PRO A 53 -2.35 -3.12 -6.23
CA PRO A 53 -2.58 -4.43 -6.81
C PRO A 53 -3.79 -5.12 -6.18
N VAL A 54 -4.43 -6.02 -6.92
CA VAL A 54 -5.54 -6.85 -6.45
C VAL A 54 -5.27 -8.30 -6.84
N TYR A 55 -5.39 -9.21 -5.86
CA TYR A 55 -5.32 -10.64 -6.08
C TYR A 55 -6.58 -11.32 -5.55
N GLN A 56 -7.27 -12.10 -6.37
CA GLN A 56 -8.52 -12.79 -6.02
C GLN A 56 -9.56 -11.87 -5.34
N GLY A 57 -9.71 -10.63 -5.82
CA GLY A 57 -10.64 -9.65 -5.26
C GLY A 57 -10.17 -8.94 -3.99
N HIS A 58 -9.02 -9.30 -3.43
CA HIS A 58 -8.46 -8.70 -2.23
C HIS A 58 -7.43 -7.62 -2.56
N LYS A 59 -7.43 -6.55 -1.75
CA LYS A 59 -6.46 -5.45 -1.88
C LYS A 59 -5.05 -5.91 -1.48
N GLY A 60 -4.10 -5.74 -2.38
CA GLY A 60 -2.68 -5.91 -2.12
C GLY A 60 -1.95 -4.64 -1.68
N HIS A 61 -0.63 -4.76 -1.62
CA HIS A 61 0.40 -3.75 -1.44
C HIS A 61 1.43 -3.83 -2.58
N PRO A 62 2.13 -2.73 -2.90
CA PRO A 62 2.04 -1.43 -2.26
C PRO A 62 0.77 -0.65 -2.64
N VAL A 63 0.44 0.38 -1.85
CA VAL A 63 -0.73 1.24 -2.09
C VAL A 63 -0.28 2.67 -2.32
N ALA A 64 -0.59 3.23 -3.49
CA ALA A 64 -0.36 4.64 -3.80
C ALA A 64 -1.57 5.47 -3.38
N PHE A 65 -1.33 6.60 -2.74
CA PHE A 65 -2.32 7.63 -2.45
C PHE A 65 -1.85 8.96 -3.03
N SER A 66 -2.75 9.67 -3.71
CA SER A 66 -2.46 11.01 -4.24
C SER A 66 -2.30 12.05 -3.15
N ARG A 67 -1.65 13.16 -3.51
CA ARG A 67 -1.46 14.33 -2.65
C ARG A 67 -2.77 14.81 -2.02
N GLU A 68 -3.87 14.80 -2.77
CA GLU A 68 -5.20 15.20 -2.31
C GLU A 68 -5.67 14.41 -1.08
N LEU A 69 -5.27 13.12 -1.00
CA LEU A 69 -5.66 12.22 0.07
C LEU A 69 -4.68 12.22 1.26
N LEU A 70 -3.50 12.85 1.14
CA LEU A 70 -2.52 12.91 2.23
C LEU A 70 -3.08 13.64 3.46
N GLY A 71 -3.93 14.66 3.25
CA GLY A 71 -4.61 15.36 4.35
C GLY A 71 -5.55 14.46 5.15
N GLU A 72 -6.22 13.51 4.50
CA GLU A 72 -7.06 12.52 5.18
C GLU A 72 -6.23 11.48 5.93
N LEU A 73 -5.16 10.98 5.31
CA LEU A 73 -4.23 10.06 5.96
C LEU A 73 -3.57 10.71 7.20
N ALA A 74 -3.26 12.01 7.14
CA ALA A 74 -2.72 12.76 8.27
C ALA A 74 -3.72 12.90 9.44
N ARG A 75 -5.02 12.71 9.19
CA ARG A 75 -6.07 12.75 10.21
C ARG A 75 -6.34 11.40 10.87
N LEU A 76 -5.69 10.32 10.43
CA LEU A 76 -5.81 9.01 11.08
C LEU A 76 -5.42 9.08 12.56
N ARG A 77 -6.11 8.26 13.38
CA ARG A 77 -5.94 8.17 14.84
C ARG A 77 -6.00 6.71 15.28
N GLY A 78 -5.32 6.40 16.38
CA GLY A 78 -5.24 5.05 16.95
C GLY A 78 -4.48 4.09 16.02
N ASP A 79 -4.99 2.87 15.91
CA ASP A 79 -4.40 1.81 15.08
C ASP A 79 -4.97 1.73 13.65
N ARG A 80 -5.74 2.77 13.26
CA ARG A 80 -6.27 2.85 11.91
C ARG A 80 -5.14 2.97 10.88
N SER A 81 -5.19 2.11 9.88
CA SER A 81 -4.34 2.17 8.69
C SER A 81 -5.01 2.97 7.57
N GLY A 82 -4.31 3.16 6.45
CA GLY A 82 -4.88 3.70 5.22
C GLY A 82 -5.97 2.81 4.58
N TRP A 83 -6.22 1.60 5.12
CA TRP A 83 -7.21 0.67 4.55
C TRP A 83 -8.62 1.23 4.51
N GLY A 84 -9.09 1.84 5.60
CA GLY A 84 -10.43 2.45 5.63
C GLY A 84 -10.59 3.61 4.64
N LEU A 85 -9.49 4.26 4.24
CA LEU A 85 -9.49 5.22 3.14
C LEU A 85 -9.58 4.49 1.79
N ALA A 86 -8.76 3.47 1.55
CA ALA A 86 -8.82 2.67 0.33
C ALA A 86 -10.20 2.04 0.08
N GLN A 87 -10.90 1.59 1.13
CA GLN A 87 -12.27 1.07 1.02
C GLN A 87 -13.28 2.12 0.56
N ARG A 88 -13.19 3.35 1.09
CA ARG A 88 -14.10 4.45 0.70
C ARG A 88 -13.98 4.82 -0.78
N TYR A 89 -12.76 4.72 -1.31
CA TYR A 89 -12.45 5.02 -2.71
C TYR A 89 -12.34 3.76 -3.57
N TRP A 90 -12.85 2.61 -3.09
CA TRP A 90 -12.66 1.34 -3.77
C TRP A 90 -13.14 1.37 -5.22
N SER A 91 -14.31 1.93 -5.50
CA SER A 91 -14.87 2.03 -6.86
C SER A 91 -14.02 2.88 -7.80
N GLU A 92 -13.38 3.93 -7.27
CA GLU A 92 -12.59 4.91 -8.02
C GLU A 92 -11.11 4.53 -8.11
N ALA A 93 -10.65 3.58 -7.31
CA ALA A 93 -9.26 3.17 -7.27
C ALA A 93 -8.86 2.42 -8.55
N LEU A 94 -7.66 2.72 -9.05
CA LEU A 94 -7.01 1.96 -10.10
C LEU A 94 -6.47 0.65 -9.52
N LYS A 95 -7.07 -0.47 -9.95
CA LYS A 95 -6.76 -1.82 -9.47
C LYS A 95 -5.91 -2.55 -10.49
N ILE A 96 -4.70 -2.95 -10.09
CA ILE A 96 -3.79 -3.70 -10.95
C ILE A 96 -3.97 -5.19 -10.65
N PRO A 97 -4.54 -6.00 -11.57
CA PRO A 97 -4.73 -7.42 -11.31
C PRO A 97 -3.37 -8.13 -11.24
N LEU A 98 -3.17 -8.95 -10.19
CA LEU A 98 -2.02 -9.83 -10.07
C LEU A 98 -2.35 -11.24 -10.53
N GLN A 99 -1.36 -11.91 -11.12
CA GLN A 99 -1.47 -13.31 -11.53
C GLN A 99 -1.33 -14.28 -10.35
N ASN A 100 -0.51 -13.93 -9.35
CA ASN A 100 -0.33 -14.70 -8.12
C ASN A 100 -0.20 -13.76 -6.91
N GLY A 101 -0.37 -14.33 -5.71
CA GLY A 101 -0.29 -13.62 -4.44
C GLY A 101 1.07 -13.67 -3.74
N ALA A 102 2.12 -14.21 -4.36
CA ALA A 102 3.40 -14.46 -3.68
C ALA A 102 4.04 -13.18 -3.13
N THR A 103 3.95 -12.08 -3.90
CA THR A 103 4.42 -10.74 -3.47
C THR A 103 3.57 -10.10 -2.40
N GLN A 104 2.44 -10.73 -2.03
CA GLN A 104 1.44 -10.22 -1.09
C GLN A 104 1.46 -10.92 0.27
N LEU A 105 2.43 -11.81 0.51
CA LEU A 105 2.59 -12.51 1.77
C LEU A 105 3.19 -11.58 2.84
N ASP A 106 2.48 -11.43 3.94
CA ASP A 106 2.90 -10.77 5.17
C ASP A 106 3.37 -11.79 6.23
N VAL A 107 4.29 -11.37 7.08
CA VAL A 107 4.90 -12.21 8.12
C VAL A 107 4.53 -11.69 9.51
N ASP A 108 3.38 -12.12 10.00
CA ASP A 108 2.90 -11.76 11.34
C ASP A 108 3.23 -12.84 12.38
N THR A 109 3.36 -14.09 11.94
CA THR A 109 3.56 -15.25 12.81
C THR A 109 4.79 -16.06 12.43
N GLU A 110 5.26 -16.87 13.38
CA GLU A 110 6.30 -17.87 13.15
C GLU A 110 5.92 -18.86 12.03
N GLU A 111 4.64 -19.16 11.87
CA GLU A 111 4.14 -20.01 10.78
C GLU A 111 4.28 -19.32 9.42
N ASP A 112 3.98 -18.02 9.34
CA ASP A 112 4.18 -17.24 8.11
C ASP A 112 5.67 -17.18 7.73
N TYR A 113 6.54 -17.05 8.73
CA TYR A 113 7.98 -17.11 8.53
C TYR A 113 8.44 -18.47 8.00
N ARG A 114 7.91 -19.58 8.52
CA ARG A 114 8.24 -20.92 7.99
C ARG A 114 7.79 -21.10 6.54
N ARG A 115 6.61 -20.62 6.19
CA ARG A 115 6.10 -20.65 4.81
C ARG A 115 7.01 -19.91 3.82
N LEU A 116 7.69 -18.85 4.27
CA LEU A 116 8.68 -18.15 3.43
C LEU A 116 9.92 -18.99 3.12
N LEU A 117 10.29 -19.93 3.99
CA LEU A 117 11.47 -20.76 3.81
C LEU A 117 11.19 -21.97 2.91
N GLU A 118 9.92 -22.28 2.64
CA GLU A 118 9.54 -23.32 1.70
C GLU A 118 9.73 -22.86 0.25
N PRO A 119 10.22 -23.72 -0.66
CA PRO A 119 10.29 -23.42 -2.08
C PRO A 119 8.90 -23.08 -2.63
N GLN A 120 8.78 -21.93 -3.30
CA GLN A 120 7.57 -21.47 -3.98
C GLN A 120 7.46 -22.02 -5.39
#